data_AF-A0A375ITD9-F1
#
_entry.id   AF-A0A375ITD9-F1
#
_cell.length_a   1.000
_cell.length_b   1.000
_cell.length_c   1.000
_cell.angle_alpha   90.00
_cell.angle_beta   90.00
_cell.angle_gamma   90.00
#
_symmetry.space_group_name_H-M   'P 1'
#
loop_
_entity.id
_entity.type
_entity.pdbx_description
1 polymer ?
#
loop_
_entity_poly.entity_id
_entity_poly.type
_entity_poly.pdbx_seq_one_letter_code
_entity_poly.pdbx_strand_id
1 'polypeptide(L)'
;MPLFNIELVYRAVIQGDDAEAALATAKRERRDIEGDCAEPRYDLAGQVRAPADLKDGWTESDTPYGGDGATSIGHLLLAAEWQSNRDTRTIDMFEGMPA
;
A
#
# COMPACT_ATOMS: atom_id res chain seq x y z
N MET A 1 -4.73 -9.61 7.22
CA MET A 1 -3.85 -9.63 6.02
C MET A 1 -3.05 -8.33 6.02
N PRO A 2 -1.71 -8.37 5.92
CA PRO A 2 -0.89 -7.16 5.97
C PRO A 2 -1.07 -6.28 4.73
N LEU A 3 -0.91 -4.97 4.90
CA LEU A 3 -0.95 -3.97 3.83
C LEU A 3 0.47 -3.45 3.54
N PHE A 4 0.75 -3.11 2.28
CA PHE A 4 2.06 -2.63 1.85
C PHE A 4 1.93 -1.49 0.84
N ASN A 5 2.86 -0.55 0.92
CA ASN A 5 3.06 0.46 -0.12
C ASN A 5 3.93 -0.13 -1.22
N ILE A 6 3.50 0.00 -2.47
CA ILE A 6 4.27 -0.39 -3.66
C ILE A 6 4.45 0.86 -4.53
N GLU A 7 5.71 1.17 -4.85
CA GLU A 7 6.04 2.20 -5.84
C GLU A 7 6.12 1.57 -7.23
N LEU A 8 5.42 2.18 -8.19
CA LEU A 8 5.50 1.83 -9.61
C LEU A 8 6.27 2.93 -10.33
N VAL A 9 7.43 2.59 -10.88
CA VAL A 9 8.31 3.55 -11.55
C VAL A 9 8.37 3.24 -13.05
N TYR A 10 7.85 4.17 -13.84
CA TYR A 10 7.92 4.15 -15.29
C TYR A 10 9.08 5.01 -15.77
N ARG A 11 9.88 4.48 -16.72
CA ARG A 11 10.98 5.22 -17.34
C ARG A 11 10.70 5.38 -18.83
N ALA A 12 10.69 6.63 -19.28
CA ALA A 12 10.55 6.98 -20.69
C ALA A 12 11.67 7.91 -21.13
N VAL A 13 12.04 7.83 -22.42
CA VAL A 13 12.93 8.78 -23.08
C VAL A 13 12.05 9.76 -23.84
N ILE A 14 12.18 11.05 -23.51
CA ILE A 14 11.31 12.11 -24.03
C ILE A 14 12.15 13.11 -24.81
N GLN A 15 11.74 13.41 -26.03
CA GLN A 15 12.31 14.51 -26.79
C GLN A 15 11.67 15.84 -26.33
N GLY A 16 12.49 16.85 -26.08
CA GLY A 16 12.05 18.20 -25.75
C GLY A 16 13.16 19.20 -26.04
N ASP A 17 12.77 20.45 -26.25
CA ASP A 17 13.72 21.56 -26.50
C ASP A 17 14.55 21.88 -25.25
N ASP A 18 13.98 21.65 -24.07
CA ASP A 18 14.61 21.74 -22.77
C ASP A 18 13.98 20.75 -21.77
N ALA A 19 14.48 20.78 -20.52
CA ALA A 19 14.01 19.88 -19.47
C ALA A 19 12.56 20.14 -19.04
N GLU A 20 12.08 21.40 -19.10
CA GLU A 20 10.71 21.74 -18.72
C GLU A 20 9.72 21.26 -19.79
N ALA A 21 10.05 21.46 -21.07
CA ALA A 21 9.29 20.96 -22.20
C ALA A 21 9.23 19.42 -22.23
N ALA A 22 10.33 18.74 -21.90
CA ALA A 22 10.34 17.29 -21.76
C ALA A 22 9.43 16.81 -20.61
N LEU A 23 9.46 17.49 -19.45
CA LEU A 23 8.59 17.15 -18.32
C LEU A 23 7.11 17.41 -18.61
N ALA A 24 6.79 18.51 -19.29
CA ALA A 24 5.43 18.83 -19.72
C ALA A 24 4.90 17.76 -20.69
N THR A 25 5.72 17.34 -21.64
CA THR A 25 5.40 16.24 -22.57
C THR A 25 5.18 14.93 -21.80
N ALA A 26 6.07 14.57 -20.87
CA ALA A 26 5.90 13.35 -20.06
C ALA A 26 4.57 13.33 -19.28
N LYS A 27 4.14 14.47 -18.72
CA LYS A 27 2.85 14.59 -18.04
C LYS A 27 1.66 14.43 -18.98
N ARG A 28 1.75 14.99 -20.19
CA ARG A 28 0.69 14.91 -21.20
C ARG A 28 0.55 13.49 -21.75
N GLU A 29 1.66 12.83 -22.05
CA GLU A 29 1.71 11.48 -22.62
C GLU A 29 1.72 10.36 -21.55
N ARG A 30 1.39 10.69 -20.28
CA ARG A 30 1.52 9.75 -19.15
C ARG A 30 0.88 8.39 -19.41
N ARG A 31 -0.34 8.39 -19.97
CA ARG A 31 -1.09 7.15 -20.22
C ARG A 31 -0.39 6.24 -21.23
N ASP A 32 0.20 6.83 -22.26
CA ASP A 32 0.90 6.08 -23.31
C ASP A 32 2.23 5.56 -22.76
N ILE A 33 2.95 6.36 -21.97
CA ILE A 33 4.14 5.92 -21.24
C ILE A 33 3.83 4.72 -20.33
N GLU A 34 2.73 4.78 -19.57
CA GLU A 34 2.29 3.68 -18.70
C GLU A 34 1.91 2.42 -19.50
N GLY A 35 1.28 2.58 -20.66
CA GLY A 35 0.84 1.48 -21.52
C GLY A 35 1.96 0.83 -22.34
N ASP A 36 2.92 1.60 -22.81
CA ASP A 36 4.04 1.13 -23.64
C ASP A 36 5.17 0.52 -22.80
N CYS A 37 5.21 0.82 -21.50
CA CYS A 37 6.22 0.26 -20.61
C CYS A 37 5.93 -1.22 -20.34
N ALA A 38 6.62 -2.10 -21.07
CA ALA A 38 6.48 -3.55 -20.91
C ALA A 38 6.96 -4.05 -19.53
N GLU A 39 7.97 -3.39 -18.95
CA GLU A 39 8.59 -3.78 -17.68
C GLU A 39 8.77 -2.56 -16.77
N PRO A 40 7.70 -2.07 -16.13
CA PRO A 40 7.85 -1.05 -15.09
C PRO A 40 8.60 -1.63 -13.89
N ARG A 41 9.34 -0.79 -13.18
CA ARG A 41 10.01 -1.20 -11.95
C ARG A 41 9.03 -1.13 -10.79
N TYR A 42 8.99 -2.20 -10.00
CA TYR A 42 8.17 -2.30 -8.78
C TYR A 42 9.09 -2.33 -7.57
N ASP A 43 8.90 -1.38 -6.66
CA ASP A 43 9.68 -1.28 -5.43
C ASP A 43 8.75 -1.41 -4.21
N LEU A 44 9.13 -2.24 -3.23
CA LEU A 44 8.42 -2.33 -1.96
C LEU A 44 8.80 -1.12 -1.09
N ALA A 45 7.87 -0.17 -0.96
CA ALA A 45 8.08 1.08 -0.25
C ALA A 45 7.78 0.99 1.26
N GLY A 46 7.33 -0.17 1.74
CA GLY A 46 7.19 -0.48 3.16
C GLY A 46 5.85 -1.10 3.52
N GLN A 47 5.70 -1.48 4.78
CA GLN A 47 4.45 -2.01 5.32
C GLN A 47 3.59 -0.88 5.89
N VAL A 48 2.29 -0.94 5.65
CA VAL A 48 1.30 -0.04 6.27
C VAL A 48 0.77 -0.72 7.53
N ARG A 49 1.10 -0.16 8.70
CA ARG A 49 0.67 -0.66 10.01
C ARG A 49 -0.29 0.30 10.70
N ALA A 50 -0.17 1.59 10.37
CA ALA A 50 -1.04 2.63 10.87
C ALA A 50 -1.33 3.66 9.76
N PRO A 51 -2.35 4.52 9.93
CA PRO A 51 -2.69 5.55 8.94
C PRO A 51 -1.52 6.49 8.59
N ALA A 52 -0.61 6.75 9.54
CA ALA A 52 0.58 7.57 9.34
C ALA A 52 1.58 6.98 8.32
N ASP A 53 1.49 5.69 8.03
CA ASP A 53 2.33 4.99 7.06
C ASP A 53 1.84 5.16 5.62
N LEU A 54 0.63 5.71 5.41
CA LEU A 54 0.11 6.03 4.09
C LEU A 54 0.86 7.23 3.49
N LYS A 55 1.18 7.14 2.20
CA LYS A 55 1.95 8.14 1.45
C LYS A 55 1.22 8.52 0.16
N ASP A 56 1.72 9.57 -0.50
CA ASP A 56 1.34 9.92 -1.88
C ASP A 56 -0.16 10.10 -2.14
N GLY A 57 -0.88 10.60 -1.13
CA GLY A 57 -2.31 10.93 -1.23
C GLY A 57 -3.25 9.80 -0.83
N TRP A 58 -2.74 8.64 -0.41
CA TRP A 58 -3.56 7.55 0.14
C TRP A 58 -4.12 7.89 1.53
N THR A 59 -5.33 7.43 1.78
CA THR A 59 -6.09 7.68 3.00
C THR A 59 -6.76 6.40 3.51
N GLU A 60 -7.21 6.41 4.77
CA GLU A 60 -7.89 5.27 5.39
C GLU A 60 -9.24 4.91 4.73
N SER A 61 -9.84 5.87 4.02
CA SER A 61 -11.09 5.68 3.28
C SER A 61 -10.90 4.97 1.94
N ASP A 62 -9.67 4.87 1.45
CA ASP A 62 -9.40 4.22 0.16
C ASP A 62 -9.47 2.70 0.27
N THR A 63 -9.78 2.04 -0.84
CA THR A 63 -9.81 0.57 -0.96
C THR A 63 -8.47 0.10 -1.53
N PRO A 64 -7.74 -0.82 -0.85
CA PRO A 64 -6.47 -1.29 -1.36
C PRO A 64 -6.66 -2.23 -2.55
N TYR A 65 -5.73 -2.17 -3.50
CA TYR A 65 -5.67 -3.14 -4.60
C TYR A 65 -5.34 -4.55 -4.09
N GLY A 66 -5.96 -5.55 -4.72
CA GLY A 66 -5.81 -6.97 -4.32
C GLY A 66 -6.64 -7.38 -3.09
N GLY A 67 -7.43 -6.46 -2.51
CA GLY A 67 -8.43 -6.76 -1.49
C GLY A 67 -9.73 -7.33 -2.05
N ASP A 68 -10.79 -7.24 -1.26
CA ASP A 68 -12.15 -7.67 -1.63
C ASP A 68 -12.91 -6.62 -2.48
N GLY A 69 -12.28 -5.48 -2.76
CA GLY A 69 -12.86 -4.38 -3.54
C GLY A 69 -13.89 -3.53 -2.79
N ALA A 70 -14.16 -3.80 -1.52
CA ALA A 70 -15.18 -3.10 -0.73
C ALA A 70 -14.68 -2.60 0.63
N THR A 71 -13.75 -3.30 1.25
CA THR A 71 -13.23 -2.95 2.58
C THR A 71 -12.14 -1.90 2.46
N SER A 72 -12.30 -0.79 3.19
CA SER A 72 -11.32 0.30 3.21
C SER A 72 -10.06 -0.06 4.01
N ILE A 73 -8.97 0.64 3.74
CA ILE A 73 -7.68 0.50 4.44
C ILE A 73 -7.85 0.61 5.95
N GLY A 74 -8.58 1.63 6.44
CA GLY A 74 -8.79 1.83 7.88
C GLY A 74 -9.48 0.64 8.57
N HIS A 75 -10.50 0.05 7.94
CA HIS A 75 -11.16 -1.14 8.48
C HIS A 75 -10.22 -2.34 8.54
N LEU A 76 -9.34 -2.50 7.55
CA LEU A 76 -8.35 -3.58 7.53
C LEU A 76 -7.29 -3.40 8.62
N LEU A 77 -6.85 -2.16 8.88
CA LEU A 77 -5.91 -1.86 9.95
C LEU A 77 -6.52 -2.14 11.33
N LEU A 78 -7.75 -1.68 11.57
CA LEU A 78 -8.46 -1.97 12.82
C LEU A 78 -8.64 -3.48 13.05
N ALA A 79 -9.01 -4.23 12.00
CA ALA A 79 -9.16 -5.68 12.10
C ALA A 79 -7.83 -6.38 12.44
N ALA A 80 -6.71 -5.89 11.92
CA ALA A 80 -5.39 -6.43 12.21
C ALA A 80 -4.95 -6.16 13.67
N GLU A 81 -5.22 -4.98 14.20
CA GLU A 81 -4.96 -4.65 15.62
C GLU A 81 -5.77 -5.55 16.56
N TRP A 82 -7.05 -5.81 16.24
CA TRP A 82 -7.92 -6.67 17.01
C TRP A 82 -7.46 -8.13 17.05
N GLN A 83 -6.87 -8.61 15.96
CA GLN A 83 -6.28 -9.95 15.91
C GLN A 83 -5.01 -10.03 16.78
N SER A 84 -4.17 -8.99 16.75
CA SER A 84 -2.94 -8.94 17.53
C SER A 84 -3.20 -8.90 19.05
N ASN A 85 -4.30 -8.27 19.49
CA ASN A 85 -4.64 -8.14 20.92
C ASN A 85 -5.30 -9.39 21.54
N ARG A 86 -5.73 -10.38 20.75
CA ARG A 86 -6.37 -11.60 21.28
C ARG A 86 -5.39 -12.66 21.82
N ASP A 87 -4.09 -12.51 21.56
CA ASP A 87 -3.13 -13.62 21.67
C ASP A 87 -2.22 -13.66 22.91
N THR A 88 -2.53 -12.98 24.03
CA THR A 88 -1.58 -12.99 25.18
C THR A 88 -2.10 -13.21 26.61
N ARG A 89 -3.39 -13.40 26.90
CA ARG A 89 -3.81 -13.41 28.33
C ARG A 89 -4.90 -14.39 28.83
N THR A 90 -5.41 -15.36 28.06
CA THR A 90 -6.59 -16.13 28.52
C THR A 90 -6.48 -17.66 28.48
N ILE A 91 -5.28 -18.24 28.45
CA ILE A 91 -5.12 -19.68 28.66
C ILE A 91 -4.03 -19.87 29.72
N ASP A 92 -4.38 -19.69 30.99
CA ASP A 92 -3.71 -20.30 32.16
C ASP A 92 -4.36 -19.80 33.47
N MET A 93 -5.67 -19.96 33.60
CA MET A 93 -6.32 -19.86 34.90
C MET A 93 -7.18 -21.11 35.08
N PHE A 94 -6.79 -21.98 36.01
CA PHE A 94 -7.55 -23.14 36.53
C PHE A 94 -7.15 -24.55 36.04
N GLU A 95 -5.85 -24.87 35.94
CA GLU A 95 -5.37 -26.21 36.30
C GLU A 95 -4.54 -26.11 37.60
N GLY A 96 -5.16 -26.41 38.74
CA GLY A 96 -4.45 -26.32 40.02
C GLY A 96 -5.30 -26.48 41.27
N MET A 97 -6.26 -27.41 41.28
CA MET A 97 -6.90 -27.86 42.53
C MET A 97 -6.50 -29.33 42.77
N PRO A 98 -5.68 -29.63 43.80
CA PRO A 98 -5.45 -31.01 44.20
C PRO A 98 -6.69 -31.60 44.89
N ALA A 99 -6.82 -32.92 44.76
CA ALA A 99 -7.93 -33.77 45.23
C ALA A 99 -8.06 -33.85 46.76
#